data_AF-A0A6L3EWG9-F1
#
_entry.id   AF-A0A6L3EWG9-F1
#
_cell.length_a   1.000
_cell.length_b   1.000
_cell.length_c   1.000
_cell.angle_alpha   90.00
_cell.angle_beta   90.00
_cell.angle_gamma   90.00
#
_symmetry.space_group_name_H-M   'P 1'
#
loop_
_entity.id
_entity.type
_entity.pdbx_description
1 polymer ?
#
loop_
_entity_poly.entity_id
_entity_poly.type
_entity_poly.pdbx_seq_one_letter_code
_entity_poly.pdbx_strand_id
1 'polypeptide(L)'
;MKIKLIRNATLRLTYAGHTFLVDPYFAPKHTLPSYTGRSPNPIVDLPETPEAVLAGCEMVLVSHLHADHFDKVAQDMLPKQMPIYCQPGNDG
;
A
#
# COMPACT_ATOMS: atom_id res chain seq x y z
N MET A 1 -19.10 -5.34 5.66
CA MET A 1 -17.64 -5.38 5.46
C MET A 1 -17.35 -5.81 4.03
N LYS A 2 -16.39 -5.17 3.36
CA LYS A 2 -15.94 -5.51 2.00
C LYS A 2 -14.42 -5.43 1.94
N ILE A 3 -13.77 -6.48 1.45
CA ILE A 3 -12.33 -6.51 1.19
C ILE A 3 -12.12 -6.61 -0.31
N LYS A 4 -11.19 -5.84 -0.86
CA LYS A 4 -10.63 -6.02 -2.20
C LYS A 4 -9.12 -6.18 -2.08
N LEU A 5 -8.60 -7.33 -2.49
CA LEU A 5 -7.17 -7.53 -2.69
C LEU A 5 -6.75 -6.73 -3.94
N ILE A 6 -5.71 -5.91 -3.80
CA ILE A 6 -5.11 -5.16 -4.91
C ILE A 6 -3.91 -5.94 -5.43
N ARG A 7 -2.87 -6.11 -4.61
CA ARG A 7 -1.63 -6.84 -4.91
C ARG A 7 -0.79 -6.99 -3.64
N ASN A 8 -0.14 -8.13 -3.42
CA ASN A 8 0.63 -8.40 -2.19
C ASN A 8 -0.23 -8.18 -0.92
N ALA A 9 0.26 -7.40 0.05
CA ALA A 9 -0.49 -6.97 1.23
C ALA A 9 -1.36 -5.72 1.01
N THR A 10 -1.36 -5.12 -0.19
CA THR A 10 -2.20 -3.96 -0.48
C THR A 10 -3.67 -4.37 -0.57
N LEU A 11 -4.47 -3.90 0.38
CA LEU A 11 -5.91 -4.18 0.47
C LEU A 11 -6.71 -2.89 0.54
N ARG A 12 -7.85 -2.85 -0.14
CA ARG A 12 -8.90 -1.86 0.14
C ARG A 12 -9.97 -2.49 1.01
N LEU A 13 -10.18 -1.93 2.20
CA LEU A 13 -11.11 -2.45 3.20
C LEU A 13 -12.20 -1.41 3.49
N THR A 14 -13.46 -1.81 3.29
CA THR A 14 -14.62 -1.06 3.79
C THR A 14 -15.19 -1.77 5.01
N TYR A 15 -15.11 -1.12 6.17
CA TYR A 15 -15.56 -1.65 7.46
C TYR A 15 -16.23 -0.56 8.28
N ALA A 16 -17.35 -0.88 8.93
CA ALA A 16 -18.13 0.07 9.75
C ALA A 16 -18.46 1.41 9.05
N GLY A 17 -18.71 1.38 7.73
CA GLY A 17 -19.01 2.58 6.94
C GLY A 17 -17.79 3.34 6.43
N HIS A 18 -16.58 3.00 6.88
CA HIS A 18 -15.34 3.65 6.47
C HIS A 18 -14.57 2.83 5.45
N THR A 19 -13.89 3.51 4.53
CA THR A 19 -13.01 2.87 3.53
C THR A 19 -11.57 3.29 3.74
N PHE A 20 -10.69 2.31 3.89
CA PHE A 20 -9.27 2.55 4.10
C PHE A 20 -8.40 1.63 3.27
N LEU A 21 -7.17 2.08 3.05
CA LEU A 21 -6.15 1.36 2.31
C LEU A 21 -5.15 0.75 3.30
N VAL A 22 -4.87 -0.53 3.16
CA VAL A 22 -3.87 -1.25 3.95
C VAL A 22 -2.64 -1.45 3.10
N ASP A 23 -1.46 -1.18 3.66
CA ASP A 23 -0.14 -1.46 3.11
C ASP A 23 0.01 -1.12 1.61
N PRO A 24 -0.09 0.17 1.23
CA PRO A 24 -0.03 0.58 -0.15
C PRO A 24 1.35 0.36 -0.78
N TYR A 25 1.38 -0.50 -1.79
CA TYR A 25 2.55 -0.83 -2.58
C TYR A 25 2.28 -0.62 -4.08
N PHE A 26 2.67 0.55 -4.59
CA PHE A 26 2.28 1.05 -5.92
C PHE A 26 3.37 1.06 -6.98
N ALA A 27 4.59 0.64 -6.66
CA ALA A 27 5.67 0.52 -7.63
C ALA A 27 5.22 -0.27 -8.90
N PRO A 28 5.58 0.20 -10.11
CA PRO A 28 5.34 -0.55 -11.34
C PRO A 28 6.09 -1.87 -11.36
N LYS A 29 5.63 -2.85 -12.14
CA LYS A 29 6.26 -4.17 -12.25
C LYS A 29 7.78 -4.06 -12.51
N HIS A 30 8.56 -4.85 -11.77
CA HIS A 30 10.01 -4.99 -11.88
C HIS A 30 10.83 -3.71 -11.68
N THR A 31 10.34 -2.73 -10.91
CA THR A 31 11.06 -1.47 -10.65
C THR A 31 11.84 -1.43 -9.33
N LEU A 32 11.60 -2.36 -8.41
CA LEU A 32 12.30 -2.48 -7.13
C LEU A 32 13.24 -3.69 -7.10
N PRO A 33 14.30 -3.65 -6.28
CA PRO A 33 15.21 -4.78 -6.10
C PRO A 33 14.52 -6.07 -5.63
N SER A 34 15.13 -7.20 -5.97
CA SER A 34 14.73 -8.51 -5.45
C SER A 34 15.13 -8.65 -3.98
N TYR A 35 14.24 -9.13 -3.12
CA TYR A 35 14.61 -9.57 -1.76
C TYR A 35 15.36 -10.90 -1.74
N THR A 36 15.05 -11.80 -2.68
CA THR A 36 15.58 -13.18 -2.70
C THR A 36 16.63 -13.45 -3.80
N GLY A 37 17.07 -12.41 -4.51
CA GLY A 37 17.91 -12.53 -5.71
C GLY A 37 17.29 -13.24 -6.92
N ARG A 38 15.96 -13.49 -6.96
CA ARG A 38 15.30 -14.25 -8.04
C ARG A 38 14.70 -13.37 -9.13
N SER A 39 14.01 -12.30 -8.76
CA SER A 39 13.35 -11.39 -9.70
C SER A 39 13.19 -10.01 -9.07
N PRO A 40 13.36 -8.92 -9.83
CA PRO A 40 12.91 -7.60 -9.42
C PRO A 40 11.44 -7.63 -9.00
N ASN A 41 11.10 -6.83 -8.00
CA ASN A 41 9.76 -6.67 -7.48
C ASN A 41 9.10 -5.39 -8.01
N PRO A 42 7.78 -5.27 -7.95
CA PRO A 42 6.79 -6.34 -7.86
C PRO A 42 6.76 -7.18 -9.15
N ILE A 43 6.35 -8.44 -9.07
CA ILE A 43 6.39 -9.38 -10.22
C ILE A 43 5.17 -9.28 -11.16
N VAL A 44 4.14 -8.54 -10.77
CA VAL A 44 2.92 -8.30 -11.55
C VAL A 44 2.52 -6.84 -11.44
N ASP A 45 1.83 -6.33 -12.46
CA ASP A 45 1.25 -4.99 -12.45
C ASP A 45 0.10 -4.86 -11.45
N LEU A 46 -0.30 -3.62 -11.14
CA LEU A 46 -1.53 -3.38 -10.40
C LEU A 46 -2.74 -3.74 -11.29
N PRO A 47 -3.85 -4.22 -10.70
CA PRO A 47 -5.08 -4.52 -11.44
C PRO A 47 -5.85 -3.25 -11.88
N GLU A 48 -5.51 -2.09 -11.35
CA GLU A 48 -6.07 -0.76 -11.66
C GLU A 48 -5.01 0.32 -11.36
N THR A 49 -5.25 1.58 -11.75
CA THR A 49 -4.28 2.65 -11.48
C THR A 49 -4.22 2.98 -9.98
N PRO A 50 -3.09 3.49 -9.44
CA PRO A 50 -3.01 3.87 -8.04
C PRO A 50 -4.08 4.89 -7.62
N GLU A 51 -4.47 5.82 -8.50
CA GLU A 51 -5.56 6.78 -8.25
C GLU A 51 -6.90 6.09 -8.04
N ALA A 52 -7.20 5.05 -8.83
CA ALA A 52 -8.42 4.26 -8.67
C ALA A 52 -8.40 3.44 -7.36
N VAL A 53 -7.22 2.93 -6.95
CA VAL A 53 -7.06 2.27 -5.65
C VAL A 53 -7.30 3.24 -4.49
N LEU A 54 -6.80 4.47 -4.60
CA LEU A 54 -6.91 5.51 -3.57
C LEU A 54 -8.29 6.16 -3.49
N ALA A 55 -9.08 6.09 -4.56
CA ALA A 55 -10.35 6.79 -4.66
C ALA A 55 -11.33 6.44 -3.51
N GLY A 56 -11.72 7.47 -2.76
CA GLY A 56 -12.66 7.34 -1.64
C GLY A 56 -12.09 6.65 -0.39
N CYS A 57 -10.78 6.40 -0.32
CA CYS A 57 -10.12 5.99 0.91
C CYS A 57 -9.97 7.22 1.83
N GLU A 58 -10.35 7.05 3.10
CA GLU A 58 -10.36 8.12 4.12
C GLU A 58 -9.12 8.08 5.02
N MET A 59 -8.41 6.97 5.04
CA MET A 59 -7.22 6.73 5.85
C MET A 59 -6.39 5.59 5.29
N VAL A 60 -5.16 5.47 5.76
CA VAL A 60 -4.22 4.39 5.43
C VAL A 60 -3.80 3.69 6.71
N LEU A 61 -3.69 2.37 6.65
CA LEU A 61 -3.07 1.54 7.66
C LEU A 61 -1.75 0.99 7.11
N VAL A 62 -0.64 1.28 7.77
CA VAL A 62 0.70 0.77 7.41
C VAL A 62 1.20 -0.12 8.53
N SER A 63 1.28 -1.42 8.27
CA SER A 63 1.72 -2.42 9.25
C SER A 63 3.19 -2.22 9.65
N HIS A 64 4.08 -2.02 8.67
CA HIS A 64 5.50 -1.72 8.86
C HIS A 64 6.10 -1.07 7.61
N LEU A 65 7.37 -0.65 7.67
CA LEU A 65 7.99 0.21 6.65
C LEU A 65 8.82 -0.54 5.58
N HIS A 66 8.65 -1.85 5.41
CA HIS A 66 9.26 -2.52 4.26
C HIS A 66 8.63 -2.03 2.95
N ALA A 67 9.44 -1.95 1.89
CA ALA A 67 9.01 -1.35 0.63
C ALA A 67 7.89 -2.13 -0.09
N ASP A 68 7.67 -3.41 0.22
CA ASP A 68 6.54 -4.19 -0.29
C ASP A 68 5.21 -3.96 0.47
N HIS A 69 5.26 -3.12 1.52
CA HIS A 69 4.11 -2.65 2.29
C HIS A 69 3.93 -1.12 2.22
N PHE A 70 5.00 -0.34 2.08
CA PHE A 70 4.90 1.12 1.97
C PHE A 70 6.01 1.74 1.12
N ASP A 71 5.88 1.64 -0.20
CA ASP A 71 6.91 2.07 -1.14
C ASP A 71 6.93 3.58 -1.39
N LYS A 72 7.98 4.05 -2.08
CA LYS A 72 8.16 5.47 -2.39
C LYS A 72 7.03 6.02 -3.28
N VAL A 73 6.50 5.22 -4.21
CA VAL A 73 5.38 5.66 -5.07
C VAL A 73 4.14 5.92 -4.22
N ALA A 74 3.80 5.01 -3.29
CA ALA A 74 2.71 5.25 -2.35
C ALA A 74 2.94 6.51 -1.50
N GLN A 75 4.14 6.69 -0.93
CA GLN A 75 4.48 7.88 -0.11
C GLN A 75 4.32 9.21 -0.87
N ASP A 76 4.63 9.22 -2.17
CA ASP A 76 4.52 10.39 -3.02
C ASP A 76 3.09 10.69 -3.46
N MET A 77 2.27 9.64 -3.67
CA MET A 77 0.88 9.78 -4.12
C MET A 77 -0.11 10.04 -2.99
N LEU A 78 0.18 9.63 -1.76
CA LEU A 78 -0.73 9.86 -0.63
C LEU A 78 -0.89 11.36 -0.34
N PRO A 79 -2.13 11.86 -0.20
CA PRO A 79 -2.38 13.22 0.27
C PRO A 79 -1.70 13.45 1.63
N LYS A 80 -1.00 14.56 1.79
CA LYS A 80 -0.21 14.83 3.02
C LYS A 80 -1.08 14.99 4.28
N GLN A 81 -2.38 15.20 4.11
CA GLN A 81 -3.36 15.30 5.19
C GLN A 81 -4.09 13.97 5.45
N MET A 82 -3.85 12.93 4.65
CA MET A 82 -4.45 11.61 4.85
C MET A 82 -3.99 11.03 6.19
N PRO A 83 -4.90 10.65 7.11
CA PRO A 83 -4.52 9.94 8.32
C PRO A 83 -3.79 8.64 7.98
N ILE A 84 -2.61 8.46 8.56
CA ILE A 84 -1.85 7.21 8.49
C ILE A 84 -1.80 6.62 9.89
N TYR A 85 -2.42 5.45 10.06
CA TYR A 85 -2.27 4.62 11.24
C TYR A 85 -1.11 3.67 10.99
N CYS A 86 -0.15 3.64 11.91
CA CYS A 86 1.02 2.78 11.80
C CYS A 86 1.39 2.15 13.14
N GLN A 87 2.26 1.14 13.09
CA GLN A 87 2.91 0.65 14.30
C GLN A 87 3.76 1.77 14.94
N PRO A 88 3.92 1.77 16.29
CA PRO A 88 4.90 2.61 16.95
C PRO A 88 6.30 2.44 16.33
N GLY A 89 7.12 3.50 16.37
CA GLY A 89 8.51 3.40 15.98
C GLY A 89 9.27 2.39 16.84
N ASN A 90 10.37 1.85 16.33
CA ASN A 90 11.29 0.98 17.08
C ASN A 90 12.16 1.79 18.06
N ASP A 91 11.57 2.76 18.75
CA ASP A 91 12.22 3.60 19.75
C ASP A 91 12.25 2.82 21.09
N GLY A 92 13.07 1.76 21.11
CA GLY A 92 13.45 1.02 22.31
C GLY A 92 14.82 1.46 22.84
#